data_AF-A0A3P8LYY6-F1
#
_entry.id   AF-A0A3P8LYY6-F1
#
_cell.length_a   1.000
_cell.length_b   1.000
_cell.length_c   1.000
_cell.angle_alpha   90.00
_cell.angle_beta   90.00
_cell.angle_gamma   90.00
#
_symmetry.space_group_name_H-M   'P 1'
#
loop_
_entity.id
_entity.type
_entity.pdbx_description
1 polymer ?
#
loop_
_entity_poly.entity_id
_entity_poly.type
_entity_poly.pdbx_seq_one_letter_code
_entity_poly.pdbx_strand_id
1 'polypeptide(L)'
;MSTATACRQCEDAPCANVCPNGAISRDKGFVHVMQERCIGCKTCVVACPYGAMEVVVRPVIRHSGAGLNVTAEKAEANKCDLCHHREGGPACMDVCPTHALICVDRNKLEQMNIEKRRRTALAW
;
A
#
# COMPACT_ATOMS: atom_id res chain seq x y z
N MET A 1 18.30 13.79 5.58
CA MET A 1 17.76 13.44 4.25
C MET A 1 16.36 12.92 4.42
N SER A 2 15.33 13.66 3.98
CA SER A 2 13.94 13.18 3.97
C SER A 2 13.74 12.25 2.78
N THR A 3 14.06 10.96 2.92
CA THR A 3 13.65 9.97 1.93
C THR A 3 12.15 9.75 2.06
N ALA A 4 11.39 9.87 0.97
CA ALA A 4 9.96 9.58 0.98
C ALA A 4 9.74 8.09 1.33
N THR A 5 9.15 7.83 2.50
CA THR A 5 8.76 6.48 2.90
C THR A 5 7.52 6.08 2.11
N ALA A 6 7.66 5.07 1.24
CA ALA A 6 6.57 4.55 0.44
C ALA A 6 6.52 3.02 0.53
N CYS A 7 5.31 2.47 0.53
CA CYS A 7 5.13 1.02 0.47
C CYS A 7 5.64 0.50 -0.88
N ARG A 8 6.44 -0.58 -0.84
CA ARG A 8 7.03 -1.18 -2.04
C ARG A 8 6.15 -2.24 -2.70
N GLN A 9 4.97 -2.54 -2.15
CA GLN A 9 4.08 -3.63 -2.61
C GLN A 9 4.82 -4.96 -2.78
N CYS A 10 5.68 -5.29 -1.81
CA CYS A 10 6.59 -6.44 -1.82
C CYS A 10 5.88 -7.72 -2.26
N GLU A 11 6.55 -8.54 -3.06
CA GLU A 11 6.03 -9.81 -3.57
C GLU A 11 5.65 -10.77 -2.44
N ASP A 12 6.59 -11.00 -1.52
CA ASP A 12 6.51 -11.85 -0.33
C ASP A 12 5.65 -11.25 0.80
N ALA A 13 5.38 -9.94 0.74
CA ALA A 13 4.51 -9.18 1.64
C ALA A 13 4.65 -9.59 3.13
N PRO A 14 5.79 -9.31 3.80
CA PRO A 14 6.01 -9.72 5.19
C PRO A 14 4.93 -9.19 6.14
N CYS A 15 4.35 -8.02 5.86
CA CYS A 15 3.22 -7.47 6.60
C CYS A 15 1.97 -8.37 6.55
N ALA A 16 1.73 -9.07 5.45
CA ALA A 16 0.64 -10.04 5.32
C ALA A 16 0.93 -11.32 6.10
N ASN A 17 2.15 -11.85 5.97
CA ASN A 17 2.55 -13.11 6.61
C ASN A 17 2.47 -13.08 8.14
N VAL A 18 2.65 -11.90 8.75
CA VAL A 18 2.57 -11.72 10.21
C VAL A 18 1.19 -11.33 10.71
N CYS A 19 0.19 -11.17 9.84
CA CYS A 19 -1.13 -10.69 10.25
C CYS A 19 -1.95 -11.83 10.90
N PRO A 20 -2.22 -11.78 12.22
CA PRO A 20 -2.87 -12.90 12.91
C PRO A 20 -4.35 -13.07 12.54
N ASN A 21 -4.99 -12.03 11.99
CA ASN A 21 -6.39 -12.07 11.57
C ASN A 21 -6.58 -12.25 10.06
N GLY A 22 -5.49 -12.44 9.30
CA GLY A 22 -5.56 -12.50 7.84
C GLY A 22 -6.18 -11.25 7.22
N ALA A 23 -5.96 -10.08 7.83
CA ALA A 23 -6.53 -8.80 7.41
C ALA A 23 -5.73 -8.12 6.30
N ILE A 24 -4.60 -8.69 5.87
CA ILE A 24 -3.76 -8.14 4.81
C ILE A 24 -3.58 -9.22 3.76
N SER A 25 -3.89 -8.91 2.51
CA SER A 25 -3.85 -9.87 1.40
C SER A 25 -3.46 -9.19 0.10
N ARG A 26 -3.06 -10.00 -0.89
CA ARG A 26 -2.88 -9.56 -2.26
C ARG A 26 -4.17 -9.79 -3.03
N ASP A 27 -4.65 -8.76 -3.70
CA ASP A 27 -5.73 -8.85 -4.69
C ASP A 27 -5.37 -7.99 -5.91
N LYS A 28 -5.76 -8.43 -7.11
CA LYS A 28 -5.61 -7.66 -8.37
C LYS A 28 -4.23 -6.99 -8.55
N GLY A 29 -3.16 -7.65 -8.10
CA GLY A 29 -1.78 -7.17 -8.24
C GLY A 29 -1.26 -6.24 -7.14
N PHE A 30 -2.06 -5.86 -6.13
CA PHE A 30 -1.61 -5.02 -5.02
C PHE A 30 -1.89 -5.67 -3.67
N VAL A 31 -1.12 -5.29 -2.64
CA VAL A 31 -1.33 -5.75 -1.27
C VAL A 31 -2.14 -4.71 -0.52
N HIS A 32 -3.23 -5.08 0.13
CA HIS A 32 -4.12 -4.14 0.83
C HIS A 32 -4.52 -4.65 2.21
N VAL A 33 -5.15 -3.77 2.99
CA VAL A 33 -5.70 -4.08 4.31
C VAL A 33 -7.21 -4.15 4.19
N MET A 34 -7.80 -5.29 4.53
CA MET A 34 -9.23 -5.47 4.77
C MET A 34 -9.55 -4.88 6.13
N GLN A 35 -10.03 -3.64 6.14
CA GLN A 35 -10.21 -2.89 7.38
C GLN A 35 -11.20 -3.55 8.33
N GLU A 36 -12.24 -4.18 7.80
CA GLU A 36 -13.23 -4.93 8.55
C GLU A 36 -12.64 -6.07 9.39
N ARG A 37 -11.50 -6.65 8.97
CA ARG A 37 -10.78 -7.72 9.70
C ARG A 37 -9.64 -7.21 10.57
N CYS A 38 -9.20 -5.97 10.35
CA CYS A 38 -8.06 -5.42 11.07
C CYS A 38 -8.43 -5.05 12.50
N ILE A 39 -7.59 -5.47 13.46
CA ILE A 39 -7.75 -5.17 14.89
C ILE A 39 -6.71 -4.16 15.41
N GLY A 40 -5.87 -3.61 14.54
CA GLY A 40 -4.86 -2.62 14.94
C GLY A 40 -3.73 -3.15 15.83
N CYS A 41 -3.41 -4.46 15.77
CA CYS A 41 -2.40 -5.10 16.62
C CYS A 41 -0.93 -4.68 16.37
N LYS A 42 -0.67 -3.90 15.33
CA LYS A 42 0.66 -3.34 14.96
C LYS A 42 1.75 -4.35 14.55
N THR A 43 1.50 -5.66 14.48
CA THR A 43 2.51 -6.63 14.03
C THR A 43 3.05 -6.33 12.62
N CYS A 44 2.16 -5.89 11.72
CA CYS A 44 2.54 -5.49 10.36
C CYS A 44 3.44 -4.24 10.31
N VAL A 45 3.39 -3.37 11.32
CA VAL A 45 4.27 -2.19 11.43
C VAL A 45 5.70 -2.65 11.69
N VAL A 46 5.88 -3.56 12.65
CA VAL A 46 7.20 -4.12 13.00
C VAL A 46 7.77 -4.95 11.85
N ALA A 47 6.93 -5.69 11.13
CA ALA A 47 7.39 -6.55 10.04
C ALA A 47 7.72 -5.81 8.73
N CYS A 48 7.35 -4.52 8.58
CA CYS A 48 7.61 -3.80 7.34
C CYS A 48 9.07 -3.31 7.31
N PRO A 49 9.94 -3.84 6.42
CA PRO A 49 11.35 -3.44 6.38
C PRO A 49 11.55 -2.00 5.88
N TYR A 50 10.51 -1.41 5.28
CA TYR A 50 10.54 -0.05 4.75
C TYR A 50 9.83 0.96 5.67
N GLY A 51 9.28 0.54 6.80
CA GLY A 51 8.53 1.43 7.70
C GLY A 51 7.29 2.06 7.07
N ALA A 52 6.69 1.43 6.06
CA ALA A 52 5.61 1.99 5.26
C ALA A 52 4.19 1.59 5.73
N MET A 53 4.10 0.97 6.90
CA MET A 53 2.84 0.58 7.54
C MET A 53 2.59 1.51 8.72
N GLU A 54 1.38 2.02 8.84
CA GLU A 54 0.93 2.85 9.94
C GLU A 54 -0.29 2.21 10.62
N VAL A 55 -0.56 2.49 11.88
CA VAL A 55 -1.85 2.19 12.51
C VAL A 55 -2.52 3.51 12.87
N VAL A 56 -3.70 3.73 12.30
CA VAL A 56 -4.50 4.94 12.49
C VAL A 56 -5.74 4.61 13.31
N VAL A 57 -6.25 5.58 14.05
CA VAL A 57 -7.52 5.45 14.77
C VAL A 57 -8.58 6.21 14.00
N ARG A 58 -9.71 5.56 13.73
CA ARG A 58 -10.85 6.15 13.02
C ARG A 58 -12.14 5.97 13.82
N PRO A 59 -13.08 6.93 13.76
CA PRO A 59 -14.41 6.74 14.30
C PRO A 59 -15.16 5.71 13.45
N VAL A 60 -15.83 4.77 14.11
CA VAL A 60 -16.68 3.74 13.51
C VAL A 60 -18.02 3.70 14.21
N ILE A 61 -19.09 3.43 13.45
CA ILE A 61 -20.41 3.20 14.02
C ILE A 61 -20.51 1.71 14.37
N ARG A 62 -20.83 1.41 15.63
CA ARG A 62 -21.13 0.04 16.07
C ARG A 62 -22.60 -0.04 16.46
N HIS A 63 -23.25 -1.11 16.00
CA HIS A 63 -24.58 -1.48 16.46
C HIS A 63 -24.44 -2.18 17.81
N SER A 64 -24.91 -1.54 18.86
CA SER A 64 -25.06 -2.22 20.15
C SER A 64 -26.22 -3.22 20.06
N GLY A 65 -26.18 -4.30 20.83
CA GLY A 65 -27.23 -5.32 20.87
C GLY A 65 -28.61 -4.80 21.30
N ALA A 66 -28.71 -3.53 21.72
CA ALA A 66 -29.94 -2.82 22.06
C ALA A 66 -30.53 -2.02 20.87
N GLY A 67 -30.02 -2.18 19.65
CA GLY A 67 -30.49 -1.45 18.47
C GLY A 67 -30.05 0.02 18.41
N LEU A 68 -29.10 0.43 19.26
CA LEU A 68 -28.54 1.78 19.27
C LEU A 68 -27.23 1.83 18.50
N ASN A 69 -27.10 2.83 17.63
CA ASN A 69 -25.87 3.17 16.93
C ASN A 69 -24.97 3.99 17.86
N VAL A 70 -23.78 3.46 18.18
CA VAL A 70 -22.81 4.14 19.04
C VAL A 70 -21.55 4.43 18.22
N THR A 71 -21.07 5.66 18.29
CA THR A 71 -19.76 6.02 17.73
C THR A 71 -18.67 5.50 18.66
N ALA A 72 -17.78 4.69 18.13
CA ALA A 72 -16.62 4.15 18.83
C ALA A 72 -15.35 4.43 18.03
N GLU A 73 -14.19 4.33 18.67
CA GLU A 73 -12.91 4.38 17.98
C GLU A 73 -12.46 2.97 17.59
N LYS A 74 -11.82 2.86 16.42
CA LYS A 74 -11.18 1.62 15.97
C LYS A 74 -9.79 1.91 15.43
N ALA A 75 -8.81 1.17 15.93
CA ALA A 75 -7.45 1.18 15.41
C ALA A 75 -7.34 0.22 14.23
N GLU A 76 -6.76 0.69 13.13
CA GLU A 76 -6.71 0.00 11.85
C GLU A 76 -5.36 0.25 11.16
N ALA A 77 -4.84 -0.77 10.47
CA ALA A 77 -3.60 -0.62 9.72
C ALA A 77 -3.85 0.15 8.41
N ASN A 78 -3.02 1.14 8.14
CA ASN A 78 -3.05 1.95 6.94
C ASN A 78 -1.75 1.74 6.14
N LYS A 79 -1.88 1.64 4.83
CA LYS A 79 -0.77 1.57 3.88
C LYS A 79 -1.22 2.05 2.51
N CYS A 80 -0.26 2.34 1.63
CA CYS A 80 -0.55 2.57 0.22
C CYS A 80 -1.20 1.33 -0.39
N ASP A 81 -2.36 1.50 -1.01
CA ASP A 81 -3.16 0.50 -1.71
C ASP A 81 -3.11 0.70 -3.24
N LEU A 82 -2.09 1.44 -3.72
CA LEU A 82 -1.97 1.94 -5.08
C LEU A 82 -3.15 2.80 -5.56
N CYS A 83 -3.93 3.38 -4.63
CA CYS A 83 -5.17 4.09 -4.94
C CYS A 83 -6.08 3.28 -5.86
N HIS A 84 -6.23 1.98 -5.60
CA HIS A 84 -7.00 1.05 -6.43
C HIS A 84 -8.46 1.47 -6.70
N HIS A 85 -9.00 2.37 -5.88
CA HIS A 85 -10.34 2.95 -6.00
C HIS A 85 -10.43 4.13 -6.98
N ARG A 86 -9.30 4.61 -7.51
CA ARG A 86 -9.21 5.81 -8.35
C ARG A 86 -8.83 5.43 -9.78
N GLU A 87 -9.62 5.85 -10.76
CA GLU A 87 -9.38 5.57 -12.18
C GLU A 87 -8.04 6.15 -12.68
N GLY A 88 -7.64 7.33 -12.19
CA GLY A 88 -6.33 7.94 -12.50
C GLY A 88 -5.14 7.26 -11.81
N GLY A 89 -5.35 6.18 -11.05
CA GLY A 89 -4.30 5.49 -10.31
C GLY A 89 -3.75 6.30 -9.11
N PRO A 90 -2.52 5.99 -8.66
CA PRO A 90 -1.91 6.60 -7.47
C PRO A 90 -1.90 8.14 -7.50
N ALA A 91 -2.64 8.76 -6.58
CA ALA A 91 -2.74 10.22 -6.47
C ALA A 91 -1.39 10.91 -6.22
N CYS A 92 -0.44 10.20 -5.60
CA CYS A 92 0.91 10.71 -5.38
C CYS A 92 1.69 10.94 -6.69
N MET A 93 1.40 10.19 -7.76
CA MET A 93 2.03 10.42 -9.07
C MET A 93 1.51 11.70 -9.71
N ASP A 94 0.19 11.91 -9.67
CA ASP A 94 -0.46 13.05 -10.31
C ASP A 94 -0.10 14.38 -9.64
N VAL A 95 0.10 14.38 -8.33
CA VAL A 95 0.42 15.59 -7.57
C VAL A 95 1.91 15.94 -7.60
N CYS A 96 2.80 15.03 -8.03
CA CYS A 96 4.25 15.24 -7.95
C CYS A 96 4.71 16.24 -9.02
N PRO A 97 5.13 17.48 -8.64
CA PRO A 97 5.45 18.52 -9.62
C PRO A 97 6.69 18.18 -10.46
N THR A 98 7.61 17.40 -9.91
CA THR A 98 8.85 16.98 -10.57
C THR A 98 8.71 15.66 -11.33
N HIS A 99 7.53 15.02 -11.28
CA HIS A 99 7.28 13.70 -11.89
C HIS A 99 8.28 12.63 -11.43
N ALA A 100 8.76 12.73 -10.18
CA ALA A 100 9.74 11.81 -9.61
C ALA A 100 9.14 10.43 -9.25
N LEU A 101 7.82 10.33 -9.16
CA LEU A 101 7.10 9.11 -8.80
C LEU A 101 6.49 8.46 -10.05
N ILE A 102 6.84 7.20 -10.31
CA ILE A 102 6.29 6.41 -11.41
C ILE A 102 6.04 4.99 -10.90
N CYS A 103 4.84 4.48 -11.11
CA CYS A 103 4.56 3.05 -10.92
C CYS A 103 5.13 2.26 -12.10
N VAL A 104 5.93 1.25 -11.77
CA VAL A 104 6.60 0.37 -12.71
C VAL A 104 6.22 -1.05 -12.33
N ASP A 105 5.54 -1.74 -13.24
CA ASP A 105 5.36 -3.18 -13.18
C ASP A 105 6.52 -3.89 -13.89
N ARG A 106 6.49 -5.22 -13.83
CA ARG A 106 7.52 -6.06 -14.46
C ARG A 106 7.63 -5.85 -15.97
N ASN A 107 6.50 -5.76 -16.68
CA ASN A 107 6.49 -5.61 -18.13
C ASN A 107 7.10 -4.27 -18.56
N LYS A 108 6.72 -3.19 -17.87
CA LYS A 108 7.24 -1.85 -18.10
C LYS A 108 8.74 -1.79 -17.77
N LEU A 109 9.18 -2.46 -16.70
CA LEU A 109 10.59 -2.55 -16.36
C LEU A 109 11.41 -3.27 -17.44
N GLU A 110 10.89 -4.39 -17.96
CA GLU A 110 11.51 -5.15 -19.04
C GLU A 110 11.64 -4.29 -20.31
N GLN A 111 10.58 -3.58 -20.71
CA GLN A 111 10.61 -2.65 -21.83
C GLN A 111 11.64 -1.53 -21.65
N MET A 112 11.68 -0.91 -20.47
CA MET A 112 12.68 0.12 -20.14
C MET A 112 14.11 -0.41 -20.23
N ASN A 113 14.35 -1.65 -19.81
CA ASN A 113 15.67 -2.29 -19.89
C ASN A 113 16.07 -2.60 -21.34
N ILE A 114 15.14 -3.09 -22.16
CA ILE A 114 15.38 -3.35 -23.59
C ILE A 114 15.73 -2.04 -24.31
N GLU A 115 14.95 -0.98 -24.08
CA GLU A 115 15.18 0.33 -24.69
C GLU A 115 16.53 0.92 -24.28
N LYS A 116 16.91 0.81 -23.00
CA LYS A 116 18.25 1.23 -22.54
C LYS A 116 19.37 0.48 -23.27
N ARG A 117 19.27 -0.85 -23.38
CA ARG A 117 20.25 -1.68 -24.10
C ARG A 117 20.35 -1.28 -25.57
N ARG A 118 19.21 -1.03 -26.23
CA ARG A 118 19.15 -0.58 -27.63
C ARG A 118 19.83 0.78 -27.82
N ARG A 119 19.56 1.76 -26.95
CA ARG A 119 20.19 3.09 -27.03
C ARG A 119 21.69 3.04 -26.87
N THR A 120 22.20 2.23 -25.93
CA THR A 120 23.64 2.05 -25.78
C THR A 120 24.27 1.40 -27.00
N ALA A 121 23.61 0.42 -27.63
CA ALA A 121 24.11 -0.23 -28.84
C ALA A 121 24.12 0.69 -30.08
N LEU A 122 23.20 1.66 -30.17
CA LEU A 122 23.09 2.63 -31.28
C LEU A 122 23.93 3.90 -31.08
N ALA A 123 24.58 4.06 -29.93
CA ALA A 123 25.43 5.20 -29.61
C ALA A 123 26.91 4.99 -29.99
N TRP A 124 27.19 3.93 -30.76
CA TRP A 124 28.49 3.53 -31.33
C TRP A 124 28.34 3.36 -32.84
#